data_AF-A0A1B7X1X0-F1
#
_entry.id   AF-A0A1B7X1X0-F1
#
_cell.length_a   1.000
_cell.length_b   1.000
_cell.length_c   1.000
_cell.angle_alpha   90.00
_cell.angle_beta   90.00
_cell.angle_gamma   90.00
#
_symmetry.space_group_name_H-M   'P 1'
#
loop_
_entity.id
_entity.type
_entity.pdbx_description
1 polymer ?
#
loop_
_entity_poly.entity_id
_entity_poly.type
_entity_poly.pdbx_seq_one_letter_code
_entity_poly.pdbx_strand_id
1 'polypeptide(L)'
;MLILFNEPNSTSLLSFITEKVKSLNTQDNNSWIFYAITCYFNPKTFKNLIAELKKILGNKGNKLSGVHILIDSKEWVKEGQNKDDYIKEISANTQIPSSQITLTPIDYQNKLFHAKGYAMISSLDTNVENQPEGFAIITSGNLTESGLNSNIELGKIVYDSNSLEEFMNIFVQLQNNYSLSPQKEAELRKYQIIAEGTFYHHWHPTIDLKIKLELSSEEKKRLSELTNNEETRKKLEIFKLKKQESITDDPINIKSVFDICPEPIPPNIWANYSIDTLLGQWMPSEISKLIEKEVEESKKILKPLLQEIGDSEKIAQYTREFNEYVDRKMRENFIEFSTDNLFATKKWQERVTTFFADDNLLNVVICDYEKINVSVNKIKFDLIKEIHNRIQDFYYSPDRHIGLGRTFANLKNESNQIKFNQKISDSVEQVKKILQKNRLGELYDALQQNNQTNNQRKPDIYSDKLVNDETPTPKNTGNNHLQLNDIFIAFEIINNNEEIKYERLDGVFIRLDKSHEDGTVDTLIYKTSESSKEKSIAINKLRTFKKQWLS
;
A
#
# COMPACT_ATOMS: atom_id res chain seq x y z
N MET A 1 -3.74 -43.55 -22.54
CA MET A 1 -4.94 -43.28 -21.71
C MET A 1 -4.89 -41.82 -21.27
N LEU A 2 -6.02 -41.11 -21.30
CA LEU A 2 -6.12 -39.76 -20.72
C LEU A 2 -6.29 -39.88 -19.20
N ILE A 3 -5.64 -39.00 -18.47
CA ILE A 3 -5.68 -38.93 -17.01
C ILE A 3 -6.14 -37.54 -16.62
N LEU A 4 -6.97 -37.51 -15.58
CA LEU A 4 -7.49 -36.30 -14.97
C LEU A 4 -6.63 -35.99 -13.74
N PHE A 5 -6.20 -34.74 -13.62
CA PHE A 5 -5.37 -34.24 -12.54
C PHE A 5 -6.09 -33.12 -11.79
N ASN A 6 -5.69 -32.90 -10.53
CA ASN A 6 -6.17 -31.82 -9.66
C ASN A 6 -7.68 -31.86 -9.34
N GLU A 7 -8.37 -32.96 -9.60
CA GLU A 7 -9.70 -33.20 -9.04
C GLU A 7 -9.63 -33.46 -7.53
N PRO A 8 -10.73 -33.17 -6.78
CA PRO A 8 -10.85 -33.59 -5.39
C PRO A 8 -10.56 -35.10 -5.24
N ASN A 9 -9.61 -35.45 -4.38
CA ASN A 9 -9.13 -36.82 -4.12
C ASN A 9 -8.34 -37.49 -5.27
N SER A 10 -7.89 -36.73 -6.28
CA SER A 10 -6.98 -37.22 -7.33
C SER A 10 -5.54 -36.71 -7.12
N THR A 11 -4.58 -37.32 -7.80
CA THR A 11 -3.20 -36.84 -7.83
C THR A 11 -3.13 -35.50 -8.57
N SER A 12 -2.50 -34.50 -7.98
CA SER A 12 -2.24 -33.24 -8.69
C SER A 12 -1.20 -33.43 -9.80
N LEU A 13 -1.18 -32.55 -10.79
CA LEU A 13 -0.18 -32.61 -11.86
C LEU A 13 1.25 -32.47 -11.30
N LEU A 14 1.44 -31.61 -10.28
CA LEU A 14 2.70 -31.50 -9.55
C LEU A 14 3.09 -32.80 -8.84
N SER A 15 2.15 -33.39 -8.10
CA SER A 15 2.37 -34.65 -7.38
C SER A 15 2.71 -35.77 -8.36
N PHE A 16 2.03 -35.85 -9.50
CA PHE A 16 2.33 -36.81 -10.54
C PHE A 16 3.76 -36.67 -11.07
N ILE A 17 4.18 -35.45 -11.45
CA ILE A 17 5.55 -35.21 -11.96
C ILE A 17 6.58 -35.61 -10.90
N THR A 18 6.40 -35.17 -9.66
CA THR A 18 7.35 -35.45 -8.57
C THR A 18 7.39 -36.94 -8.19
N GLU A 19 6.25 -37.63 -8.15
CA GLU A 19 6.17 -39.08 -7.93
C GLU A 19 6.82 -39.87 -9.05
N LYS A 20 6.64 -39.46 -10.31
CA LYS A 20 7.30 -40.11 -11.44
C LYS A 20 8.81 -39.93 -11.41
N VAL A 21 9.29 -38.74 -11.07
CA VAL A 21 10.73 -38.52 -10.86
C VAL A 21 11.25 -39.34 -9.69
N LYS A 22 10.47 -39.53 -8.62
CA LYS A 22 10.80 -40.48 -7.54
C LYS A 22 10.84 -41.93 -8.04
N SER A 23 10.11 -42.32 -9.08
CA SER A 23 10.10 -43.70 -9.59
C SER A 23 11.21 -44.01 -10.60
N LEU A 24 12.01 -43.03 -11.02
CA LEU A 24 13.09 -43.24 -12.00
C LEU A 24 14.18 -44.17 -11.47
N ASN A 25 14.78 -44.93 -12.38
CA ASN A 25 15.83 -45.90 -12.07
C ASN A 25 17.05 -45.21 -11.45
N THR A 26 17.67 -45.89 -10.48
CA THR A 26 18.79 -45.39 -9.67
C THR A 26 20.08 -46.17 -9.91
N GLN A 27 20.10 -47.12 -10.84
CA GLN A 27 21.20 -48.08 -10.92
C GLN A 27 22.54 -47.49 -11.43
N ASP A 28 22.57 -46.32 -12.08
CA ASP A 28 23.79 -45.86 -12.78
C ASP A 28 24.13 -44.36 -12.66
N ASN A 29 23.82 -43.69 -11.53
CA ASN A 29 24.08 -42.23 -11.37
C ASN A 29 23.58 -41.41 -12.58
N ASN A 30 22.39 -41.74 -13.08
CA ASN A 30 21.90 -41.24 -14.35
C ASN A 30 21.76 -39.72 -14.32
N SER A 31 22.14 -39.12 -15.44
CA SER A 31 21.96 -37.69 -15.72
C SER A 31 20.61 -37.51 -16.40
N TRP A 32 19.81 -36.55 -15.94
CA TRP A 32 18.43 -36.31 -16.38
C TRP A 32 18.24 -34.87 -16.81
N ILE A 33 17.43 -34.66 -17.83
CA ILE A 33 17.08 -33.35 -18.36
C ILE A 33 15.57 -33.14 -18.23
N PHE A 34 15.19 -31.99 -17.67
CA PHE A 34 13.79 -31.59 -17.59
C PHE A 34 13.42 -30.67 -18.75
N TYR A 35 12.33 -30.98 -19.43
CA TYR A 35 11.76 -30.17 -20.50
C TYR A 35 10.38 -29.67 -20.10
N ALA A 36 10.07 -28.40 -20.40
CA ALA A 36 8.75 -27.82 -20.22
C ALA A 36 8.33 -27.02 -21.45
N ILE A 37 7.08 -27.18 -21.85
CA ILE A 37 6.40 -26.39 -22.87
C ILE A 37 5.18 -25.80 -22.19
N THR A 38 4.98 -24.48 -22.28
CA THR A 38 3.85 -23.86 -21.59
C THR A 38 3.38 -22.57 -22.26
N CYS A 39 2.07 -22.30 -22.19
CA CYS A 39 1.53 -21.05 -22.71
C CYS A 39 1.50 -19.98 -21.63
N TYR A 40 1.05 -20.30 -20.40
CA TYR A 40 1.12 -19.42 -19.24
C TYR A 40 2.19 -19.89 -18.26
N PHE A 41 2.90 -18.93 -17.69
CA PHE A 41 4.09 -19.18 -16.90
C PHE A 41 4.04 -18.42 -15.58
N ASN A 42 4.55 -19.04 -14.52
CA ASN A 42 4.86 -18.36 -13.28
C ASN A 42 6.32 -18.64 -12.88
N PRO A 43 7.21 -17.62 -12.83
CA PRO A 43 8.62 -17.79 -12.53
C PRO A 43 8.89 -18.46 -11.17
N LYS A 44 8.10 -18.12 -10.15
CA LYS A 44 8.26 -18.70 -8.81
C LYS A 44 7.86 -20.18 -8.80
N THR A 45 6.75 -20.53 -9.45
CA THR A 45 6.30 -21.92 -9.58
C THR A 45 7.35 -22.78 -10.27
N PHE A 46 7.92 -22.32 -11.40
CA PHE A 46 8.95 -23.06 -12.11
C PHE A 46 10.20 -23.25 -11.27
N LYS A 47 10.71 -22.17 -10.66
CA LYS A 47 11.88 -22.23 -9.78
C LYS A 47 11.70 -23.25 -8.64
N ASN A 48 10.53 -23.25 -8.00
CA ASN A 48 10.20 -24.18 -6.92
C ASN A 48 10.14 -25.63 -7.43
N LEU A 49 9.53 -25.86 -8.60
CA LEU A 49 9.50 -27.18 -9.22
C LEU A 49 10.91 -27.70 -9.48
N ILE A 50 11.78 -26.92 -10.13
CA ILE A 50 13.16 -27.37 -10.45
C ILE A 50 13.95 -27.67 -9.18
N ALA A 51 13.83 -26.85 -8.15
CA ALA A 51 14.49 -27.10 -6.86
C ALA A 51 14.04 -28.43 -6.24
N GLU A 52 12.75 -28.74 -6.30
CA GLU A 52 12.21 -30.02 -5.79
C GLU A 52 12.67 -31.21 -6.65
N LEU A 53 12.65 -31.09 -7.98
CA LEU A 53 13.14 -32.15 -8.87
C LEU A 53 14.62 -32.46 -8.64
N LYS A 54 15.44 -31.41 -8.47
CA LYS A 54 16.87 -31.54 -8.15
C LYS A 54 17.08 -32.30 -6.83
N LYS A 55 16.31 -31.94 -5.80
CA LYS A 55 16.35 -32.59 -4.49
C LYS A 55 15.96 -34.07 -4.58
N ILE A 56 14.87 -34.38 -5.27
CA ILE A 56 14.39 -35.76 -5.46
C ILE A 56 15.45 -36.63 -6.14
N LEU A 57 16.04 -36.14 -7.24
CA LEU A 57 17.07 -36.87 -7.99
C LEU A 57 18.35 -37.03 -7.16
N GLY A 58 18.80 -35.98 -6.47
CA GLY A 58 20.00 -36.00 -5.63
C GLY A 58 19.91 -37.01 -4.48
N ASN A 59 18.74 -37.14 -3.84
CA ASN A 59 18.48 -38.13 -2.79
C ASN A 59 18.58 -39.58 -3.29
N LYS A 60 18.60 -39.79 -4.60
CA LYS A 60 18.66 -41.09 -5.27
C LYS A 60 19.98 -41.36 -5.99
N GLY A 61 20.98 -40.48 -5.84
CA GLY A 61 22.26 -40.58 -6.56
C GLY A 61 22.21 -40.10 -8.02
N ASN A 62 21.02 -39.69 -8.51
CA ASN A 62 20.86 -39.17 -9.86
C ASN A 62 21.12 -37.66 -9.93
N LYS A 63 21.40 -37.16 -11.13
CA LYS A 63 21.68 -35.73 -11.36
C LYS A 63 20.65 -35.11 -12.31
N LEU A 64 20.01 -34.01 -11.89
CA LEU A 64 19.39 -33.07 -12.82
C LEU A 64 20.51 -32.26 -13.50
N SER A 65 20.77 -32.52 -14.77
CA SER A 65 21.90 -31.98 -15.53
C SER A 65 21.52 -30.79 -16.41
N GLY A 66 20.26 -30.71 -16.84
CA GLY A 66 19.76 -29.62 -17.67
C GLY A 66 18.27 -29.35 -17.47
N VAL A 67 17.87 -28.13 -17.82
CA VAL A 67 16.49 -27.64 -17.74
C VAL A 67 16.20 -26.78 -18.96
N HIS A 68 15.23 -27.18 -19.78
CA HIS A 68 14.87 -26.46 -20.99
C HIS A 68 13.38 -26.13 -20.98
N ILE A 69 13.04 -24.86 -21.20
CA ILE A 69 11.65 -24.40 -21.22
C ILE A 69 11.34 -23.57 -22.47
N LEU A 70 10.20 -23.88 -23.10
CA LEU A 70 9.55 -23.08 -24.13
C LEU A 70 8.33 -22.37 -23.54
N ILE A 71 8.26 -21.06 -23.69
CA ILE A 71 7.20 -20.22 -23.11
C ILE A 71 6.60 -19.34 -24.20
N ASP A 72 5.31 -19.04 -24.17
CA ASP A 72 4.76 -17.99 -25.04
C ASP A 72 5.50 -16.66 -24.82
N SER A 73 5.95 -16.05 -25.93
CA SER A 73 6.74 -14.82 -25.89
C SER A 73 6.01 -13.65 -25.23
N LYS A 74 4.68 -13.56 -25.39
CA LYS A 74 3.89 -12.48 -24.79
C LYS A 74 3.75 -12.71 -23.29
N GLU A 75 3.56 -13.95 -22.84
CA GLU A 75 3.53 -14.25 -21.40
C GLU A 75 4.88 -14.00 -20.74
N TRP A 76 6.01 -14.37 -21.37
CA TRP A 76 7.35 -14.05 -20.85
C TRP A 76 7.56 -12.54 -20.67
N VAL A 77 7.09 -11.72 -21.63
CA VAL A 77 7.20 -10.26 -21.55
C VAL A 77 6.44 -9.69 -20.35
N LYS A 78 5.29 -10.27 -20.00
CA LYS A 78 4.50 -9.80 -18.86
C LYS A 78 5.14 -10.08 -17.50
N GLU A 79 6.11 -10.98 -17.42
CA GLU A 79 6.81 -11.25 -16.17
C GLU A 79 7.81 -10.14 -15.82
N GLY A 80 8.19 -9.28 -16.77
CA GLY A 80 9.05 -8.12 -16.50
C GLY A 80 10.43 -8.48 -15.94
N GLN A 81 10.91 -9.71 -16.16
CA GLN A 81 12.20 -10.17 -15.65
C GLN A 81 13.23 -10.30 -16.77
N ASN A 82 14.48 -9.93 -16.49
CA ASN A 82 15.60 -10.22 -17.36
C ASN A 82 15.85 -11.75 -17.41
N LYS A 83 15.93 -12.29 -18.63
CA LYS A 83 16.11 -13.73 -18.89
C LYS A 83 17.40 -14.29 -18.29
N ASP A 84 18.51 -13.58 -18.45
CA ASP A 84 19.82 -14.07 -18.00
C ASP A 84 19.92 -14.02 -16.48
N ASP A 85 19.35 -13.00 -15.85
CA ASP A 85 19.32 -12.90 -14.39
C ASP A 85 18.40 -13.96 -13.77
N TYR A 86 17.27 -14.27 -14.42
CA TYR A 86 16.41 -15.38 -14.00
C TYR A 86 17.11 -16.75 -14.14
N ILE A 87 17.87 -16.97 -15.23
CA ILE A 87 18.67 -18.18 -15.41
C ILE A 87 19.75 -18.30 -14.32
N LYS A 88 20.47 -17.20 -14.02
CA LYS A 88 21.45 -17.17 -12.93
C LYS A 88 20.80 -17.47 -11.59
N GLU A 89 19.60 -16.97 -11.35
CA GLU A 89 18.85 -17.24 -10.13
C GLU A 89 18.51 -18.73 -10.01
N ILE A 90 17.97 -19.36 -11.07
CA ILE A 90 17.73 -20.82 -11.06
C ILE A 90 19.03 -21.58 -10.85
N SER A 91 20.10 -21.19 -11.55
CA SER A 91 21.43 -21.80 -11.47
C SER A 91 21.99 -21.76 -10.04
N ALA A 92 21.92 -20.60 -9.37
CA ALA A 92 22.37 -20.43 -8.00
C ALA A 92 21.56 -21.29 -7.02
N ASN A 93 20.25 -21.41 -7.21
CA ASN A 93 19.37 -22.16 -6.30
C ASN A 93 19.43 -23.69 -6.50
N THR A 94 19.84 -24.15 -7.68
CA THR A 94 19.78 -25.57 -8.07
C THR A 94 21.14 -26.20 -8.32
N GLN A 95 22.19 -25.37 -8.39
CA GLN A 95 23.57 -25.74 -8.77
C GLN A 95 23.66 -26.38 -10.17
N ILE A 96 22.65 -26.18 -11.01
CA ILE A 96 22.69 -26.55 -12.43
C ILE A 96 23.46 -25.45 -13.14
N PRO A 97 24.50 -25.74 -13.95
CA PRO A 97 25.23 -24.72 -14.68
C PRO A 97 24.30 -23.87 -15.54
N SER A 98 24.48 -22.54 -15.56
CA SER A 98 23.63 -21.64 -16.36
C SER A 98 23.63 -22.01 -17.85
N SER A 99 24.73 -22.58 -18.37
CA SER A 99 24.84 -23.08 -19.74
C SER A 99 23.94 -24.30 -20.05
N GLN A 100 23.38 -24.94 -19.03
CA GLN A 100 22.48 -26.09 -19.13
C GLN A 100 21.03 -25.71 -18.81
N ILE A 101 20.75 -24.42 -18.61
CA ILE A 101 19.40 -23.90 -18.39
C ILE A 101 19.05 -23.03 -19.60
N THR A 102 18.01 -23.39 -20.33
CA THR A 102 17.55 -22.59 -21.47
C THR A 102 16.11 -22.18 -21.27
N LEU A 103 15.85 -20.88 -21.31
CA LEU A 103 14.50 -20.31 -21.40
C LEU A 103 14.34 -19.72 -22.79
N THR A 104 13.42 -20.27 -23.59
CA THR A 104 13.18 -19.82 -24.96
C THR A 104 11.75 -19.28 -25.08
N PRO A 105 11.58 -17.96 -25.21
CA PRO A 105 10.30 -17.39 -25.60
C PRO A 105 9.97 -17.76 -27.06
N ILE A 106 8.77 -18.25 -27.30
CA ILE A 106 8.25 -18.73 -28.58
C ILE A 106 7.24 -17.74 -29.13
N ASP A 107 7.41 -17.37 -30.40
CA ASP A 107 6.44 -16.58 -31.14
C ASP A 107 5.91 -17.37 -32.34
N TYR A 108 4.72 -17.92 -32.17
CA TYR A 108 4.04 -18.66 -33.21
C TYR A 108 3.25 -17.72 -34.13
N GLN A 109 3.96 -16.96 -34.97
CA GLN A 109 3.36 -16.05 -35.96
C GLN A 109 2.36 -15.07 -35.33
N ASN A 110 2.69 -14.48 -34.18
CA ASN A 110 1.84 -13.61 -33.37
C ASN A 110 0.55 -14.26 -32.81
N LYS A 111 0.34 -15.57 -32.99
CA LYS A 111 -0.74 -16.33 -32.32
C LYS A 111 -0.27 -16.83 -30.95
N LEU A 112 -1.22 -17.16 -30.10
CA LEU A 112 -0.95 -17.74 -28.78
C LEU A 112 -0.28 -19.11 -28.95
N PHE A 113 0.91 -19.28 -28.40
CA PHE A 113 1.58 -20.57 -28.29
C PHE A 113 0.90 -21.42 -27.21
N HIS A 114 -0.18 -22.12 -27.57
CA HIS A 114 -1.07 -22.77 -26.61
C HIS A 114 -0.61 -24.17 -26.15
N ALA A 115 0.51 -24.69 -26.65
CA ALA A 115 1.01 -26.01 -26.32
C ALA A 115 1.46 -26.10 -24.86
N LYS A 116 1.27 -27.27 -24.24
CA LYS A 116 1.69 -27.54 -22.86
C LYS A 116 2.17 -28.97 -22.72
N GLY A 117 3.33 -29.15 -22.10
CA GLY A 117 3.86 -30.47 -21.84
C GLY A 117 5.09 -30.44 -20.96
N TYR A 118 5.35 -31.55 -20.28
CA TYR A 118 6.49 -31.70 -19.38
C TYR A 118 7.15 -33.03 -19.65
N ALA A 119 8.48 -33.08 -19.60
CA ALA A 119 9.20 -34.34 -19.72
C ALA A 119 10.41 -34.37 -18.79
N MET A 120 10.72 -35.57 -18.31
CA MET A 120 12.00 -35.88 -17.67
C MET A 120 12.60 -37.03 -18.46
N ILE A 121 13.71 -36.76 -19.14
CA ILE A 121 14.34 -37.71 -20.08
C ILE A 121 15.80 -37.90 -19.68
N SER A 122 16.29 -39.14 -19.73
CA SER A 122 17.69 -39.44 -19.48
C SER A 122 18.59 -38.73 -20.49
N SER A 123 19.68 -38.16 -20.01
CA SER A 123 20.75 -37.61 -20.84
C SER A 123 21.38 -38.77 -21.60
N LEU A 124 21.25 -38.78 -22.92
CA LEU A 124 21.93 -39.75 -23.76
C LEU A 124 23.45 -39.54 -23.64
N ASP A 125 24.15 -40.51 -23.08
CA ASP A 125 25.60 -40.57 -23.23
C ASP A 125 25.88 -41.03 -24.66
N THR A 126 26.54 -40.21 -25.47
CA THR A 126 26.69 -40.39 -26.92
C THR A 126 27.46 -41.65 -27.32
N ASN A 127 27.93 -42.43 -26.36
CA ASN A 127 28.81 -43.59 -26.54
C ASN A 127 28.11 -44.95 -26.38
N VAL A 128 26.80 -44.99 -26.14
CA VAL A 128 26.03 -46.24 -26.03
C VAL A 128 24.76 -46.11 -26.86
N GLU A 129 24.34 -47.18 -27.54
CA GLU A 129 23.04 -47.31 -28.24
C GLU A 129 21.83 -47.27 -27.25
N ASN A 130 21.86 -46.38 -26.27
CA ASN A 130 20.81 -46.27 -25.28
C ASN A 130 19.65 -45.47 -25.86
N GLN A 131 18.47 -46.08 -25.85
CA GLN A 131 17.23 -45.38 -26.15
C GLN A 131 16.90 -44.39 -25.02
N PRO A 132 16.23 -43.26 -25.30
CA PRO A 132 15.83 -42.31 -24.27
C PRO A 132 14.88 -42.99 -23.28
N GLU A 133 15.16 -42.82 -21.99
CA GLU A 133 14.32 -43.31 -20.89
C GLU A 133 13.67 -42.14 -20.16
N GLY A 134 12.51 -42.40 -19.55
CA GLY A 134 11.85 -41.42 -18.67
C GLY A 134 10.34 -41.35 -18.91
N PHE A 135 9.81 -40.13 -18.88
CA PHE A 135 8.41 -39.88 -19.17
C PHE A 135 8.20 -38.52 -19.81
N ALA A 136 7.15 -38.42 -20.62
CA ALA A 136 6.61 -37.15 -21.07
C ALA A 136 5.10 -37.11 -20.84
N ILE A 137 4.57 -35.91 -20.60
CA ILE A 137 3.15 -35.64 -20.45
C ILE A 137 2.77 -34.47 -21.34
N ILE A 138 1.75 -34.68 -22.19
CA ILE A 138 1.05 -33.61 -22.90
C ILE A 138 -0.22 -33.31 -22.12
N THR A 139 -0.45 -32.05 -21.75
CA THR A 139 -1.50 -31.71 -20.79
C THR A 139 -2.23 -30.41 -21.13
N SER A 140 -3.36 -30.14 -20.48
CA SER A 140 -3.99 -28.81 -20.43
C SER A 140 -3.38 -27.90 -19.33
N GLY A 141 -2.61 -28.46 -18.40
CA GLY A 141 -2.04 -27.76 -17.25
C GLY A 141 -0.86 -26.87 -17.57
N ASN A 142 -0.99 -25.57 -17.30
CA ASN A 142 0.08 -24.58 -17.43
C ASN A 142 1.09 -24.65 -16.28
N LEU A 143 2.27 -24.07 -16.51
CA LEU A 143 3.32 -23.99 -15.50
C LEU A 143 3.06 -22.80 -14.56
N THR A 144 1.94 -22.89 -13.87
CA THR A 144 1.43 -21.93 -12.88
C THR A 144 0.95 -22.71 -11.67
N GLU A 145 0.85 -22.05 -10.51
CA GLU A 145 0.34 -22.70 -9.29
C GLU A 145 -1.04 -23.35 -9.52
N SER A 146 -1.96 -22.63 -10.18
CA SER A 146 -3.29 -23.15 -10.49
C SER A 146 -3.26 -24.35 -11.45
N GLY A 147 -2.47 -24.29 -12.53
CA GLY A 147 -2.39 -25.40 -13.50
C GLY A 147 -1.70 -26.64 -12.95
N LEU A 148 -0.80 -26.48 -12.00
CA LEU A 148 -0.10 -27.62 -11.38
C LEU A 148 -0.87 -28.26 -10.21
N ASN A 149 -1.75 -27.52 -9.51
CA ASN A 149 -2.32 -27.97 -8.24
C ASN A 149 -3.85 -27.83 -8.09
N SER A 150 -4.53 -26.98 -8.86
CA SER A 150 -5.89 -26.55 -8.48
C SER A 150 -6.93 -26.61 -9.60
N ASN A 151 -6.57 -26.23 -10.82
CA ASN A 151 -7.48 -26.34 -11.96
C ASN A 151 -7.60 -27.79 -12.38
N ILE A 152 -8.79 -28.28 -12.68
CA ILE A 152 -8.95 -29.62 -13.24
C ILE A 152 -8.21 -29.68 -14.59
N GLU A 153 -7.22 -30.57 -14.72
CA GLU A 153 -6.40 -30.69 -15.91
C GLU A 153 -6.45 -32.09 -16.52
N LEU A 154 -6.35 -32.18 -17.83
CA LEU A 154 -6.27 -33.44 -18.58
C LEU A 154 -4.86 -33.63 -19.11
N GLY A 155 -4.32 -34.84 -18.99
CA GLY A 155 -3.03 -35.17 -19.62
C GLY A 155 -2.96 -36.57 -20.19
N LYS A 156 -2.11 -36.71 -21.21
CA LYS A 156 -1.69 -37.98 -21.81
C LYS A 156 -0.22 -38.20 -21.48
N ILE A 157 0.07 -39.30 -20.81
CA ILE A 157 1.44 -39.69 -20.46
C ILE A 157 1.97 -40.67 -21.50
N VAL A 158 3.25 -40.55 -21.83
CA VAL A 158 4.01 -41.48 -22.66
C VAL A 158 5.31 -41.86 -21.97
N TYR A 159 5.78 -43.08 -22.22
CA TYR A 159 6.98 -43.66 -21.61
C TYR A 159 7.89 -44.38 -22.63
N ASP A 160 7.35 -44.72 -23.82
CA ASP A 160 8.11 -45.42 -24.85
C ASP A 160 9.14 -44.48 -25.48
N SER A 161 10.30 -45.04 -25.81
CA SER A 161 11.45 -44.32 -26.36
C SER A 161 11.12 -43.53 -27.62
N ASN A 162 10.35 -44.10 -28.55
CA ASN A 162 9.92 -43.42 -29.77
C ASN A 162 9.13 -42.14 -29.48
N SER A 163 8.17 -42.19 -28.55
CA SER A 163 7.38 -41.00 -28.16
C SER A 163 8.23 -39.97 -27.40
N LEU A 164 9.21 -40.40 -26.61
CA LEU A 164 10.14 -39.49 -25.93
C LEU A 164 11.07 -38.79 -26.94
N GLU A 165 11.57 -39.52 -27.92
CA GLU A 165 12.34 -38.97 -29.03
C GLU A 165 11.49 -37.99 -29.87
N GLU A 166 10.26 -38.35 -30.18
CA GLU A 166 9.31 -37.46 -30.87
C GLU A 166 9.06 -36.18 -30.06
N PHE A 167 8.86 -36.27 -28.75
CA PHE A 167 8.72 -35.10 -27.88
C PHE A 167 9.94 -34.18 -27.97
N MET A 168 11.15 -34.73 -27.87
CA MET A 168 12.40 -33.95 -27.99
C MET A 168 12.55 -33.32 -29.37
N ASN A 169 12.24 -34.07 -30.43
CA ASN A 169 12.27 -33.58 -31.80
C ASN A 169 11.30 -32.41 -32.00
N ILE A 170 10.07 -32.52 -31.50
CA ILE A 170 9.08 -31.44 -31.53
C ILE A 170 9.58 -30.23 -30.72
N PHE A 171 10.13 -30.45 -29.53
CA PHE A 171 10.67 -29.38 -28.69
C PHE A 171 11.76 -28.59 -29.45
N VAL A 172 12.74 -29.29 -30.02
CA VAL A 172 13.85 -28.69 -30.77
C VAL A 172 13.35 -28.00 -32.04
N GLN A 173 12.40 -28.61 -32.76
CA GLN A 173 11.77 -27.98 -33.93
C GLN A 173 11.04 -26.68 -33.56
N LEU A 174 10.30 -26.67 -32.45
CA LEU A 174 9.62 -25.47 -31.98
C LEU A 174 10.62 -24.38 -31.61
N GLN A 175 11.69 -24.74 -30.89
CA GLN A 175 12.77 -23.84 -30.53
C GLN A 175 13.46 -23.23 -31.76
N ASN A 176 13.83 -24.05 -32.74
CA ASN A 176 14.56 -23.60 -33.92
C ASN A 176 13.71 -22.75 -34.87
N ASN A 177 12.42 -23.08 -35.02
CA ASN A 177 11.55 -22.44 -36.01
C ASN A 177 10.81 -21.20 -35.47
N TYR A 178 10.59 -21.12 -34.16
CA TYR A 178 9.72 -20.10 -33.57
C TYR A 178 10.36 -19.34 -32.39
N SER A 179 11.65 -19.54 -32.10
CA SER A 179 12.35 -18.66 -31.17
C SER A 179 12.35 -17.22 -31.69
N LEU A 180 12.27 -16.26 -30.77
CA LEU A 180 12.37 -14.85 -31.11
C LEU A 180 13.74 -14.56 -31.73
N SER A 181 13.76 -13.81 -32.83
CA SER A 181 15.00 -13.19 -33.30
C SER A 181 15.47 -12.15 -32.28
N PRO A 182 16.78 -11.85 -32.20
CA PRO A 182 17.30 -10.81 -31.32
C PRO A 182 16.58 -9.47 -31.51
N GLN A 183 16.24 -9.10 -32.75
CA GLN A 183 15.51 -7.86 -33.04
C GLN A 183 14.09 -7.88 -32.47
N LYS A 184 13.38 -9.02 -32.54
CA LYS A 184 12.01 -9.13 -32.01
C LYS A 184 12.01 -9.23 -30.49
N GLU A 185 13.01 -9.89 -29.90
CA GLU A 185 13.24 -9.87 -28.45
C GLU A 185 13.46 -8.43 -27.97
N ALA A 186 14.34 -7.66 -28.63
CA ALA A 186 14.55 -6.25 -28.36
C ALA A 186 13.27 -5.40 -28.48
N GLU A 187 12.46 -5.63 -29.51
CA GLU A 187 11.20 -4.92 -29.70
C GLU A 187 10.20 -5.22 -28.57
N LEU A 188 10.14 -6.47 -28.11
CA LEU A 188 9.24 -6.88 -27.04
C LEU A 188 9.70 -6.40 -25.65
N ARG A 189 11.01 -6.24 -25.45
CA ARG A 189 11.60 -5.73 -24.20
C ARG A 189 11.08 -4.35 -23.80
N LYS A 190 10.71 -3.47 -24.74
CA LYS A 190 10.15 -2.14 -24.40
C LYS A 190 8.84 -2.23 -23.61
N TYR A 191 8.09 -3.32 -23.77
CA TYR A 191 6.83 -3.54 -23.04
C TYR A 191 7.06 -4.13 -21.64
N GLN A 192 8.21 -4.76 -21.39
CA GLN A 192 8.55 -5.30 -20.06
C GLN A 192 8.62 -4.19 -18.99
N ILE A 193 9.04 -2.99 -19.39
CA ILE A 193 9.09 -1.83 -18.49
C ILE A 193 7.72 -1.58 -17.84
N ILE A 194 6.63 -1.67 -18.61
CA ILE A 194 5.28 -1.47 -18.05
C ILE A 194 4.96 -2.54 -16.99
N ALA A 195 5.43 -3.78 -17.20
CA ALA A 195 5.26 -4.89 -16.26
C ALA A 195 6.11 -4.77 -15.00
N GLU A 196 7.23 -4.04 -15.05
CA GLU A 196 8.13 -3.81 -13.92
C GLU A 196 7.63 -2.72 -12.95
N GLY A 197 6.51 -2.06 -13.23
CA GLY A 197 5.98 -0.99 -12.38
C GLY A 197 4.62 -1.26 -11.76
N THR A 198 4.24 -0.34 -10.88
CA THR A 198 2.97 -0.28 -10.17
C THR A 198 2.13 0.88 -10.70
N PHE A 199 0.81 0.69 -10.74
CA PHE A 199 -0.13 1.74 -11.09
C PHE A 199 -0.77 2.35 -9.85
N TYR A 200 -0.95 3.66 -9.89
CA TYR A 200 -1.56 4.48 -8.84
C TYR A 200 -2.67 5.34 -9.43
N HIS A 201 -3.81 5.41 -8.75
CA HIS A 201 -4.92 6.28 -9.11
C HIS A 201 -5.03 7.44 -8.14
N HIS A 202 -5.24 8.64 -8.67
CA HIS A 202 -5.65 9.79 -7.86
C HIS A 202 -7.17 9.89 -7.89
N TRP A 203 -7.84 9.45 -6.83
CA TRP A 203 -9.28 9.56 -6.73
C TRP A 203 -9.67 11.02 -6.50
N HIS A 204 -10.40 11.59 -7.44
CA HIS A 204 -11.04 12.89 -7.26
C HIS A 204 -12.47 12.66 -6.75
N PRO A 205 -12.93 13.34 -5.68
CA PRO A 205 -12.28 14.40 -4.92
C PRO A 205 -11.43 13.91 -3.75
N THR A 206 -10.45 14.74 -3.35
CA THR A 206 -9.81 14.70 -2.03
C THR A 206 -10.85 14.55 -0.93
N ILE A 207 -10.49 13.89 0.18
CA ILE A 207 -11.37 13.67 1.32
C ILE A 207 -11.84 15.03 1.85
N ASP A 208 -13.07 15.41 1.50
CA ASP A 208 -13.65 16.70 1.82
C ASP A 208 -14.53 16.57 3.06
N LEU A 209 -13.95 16.89 4.22
CA LEU A 209 -14.66 16.95 5.50
C LEU A 209 -15.38 18.28 5.72
N LYS A 210 -15.45 19.14 4.71
CA LYS A 210 -16.18 20.41 4.81
C LYS A 210 -17.66 20.19 4.94
N ILE A 211 -18.26 21.17 5.59
CA ILE A 211 -19.70 21.29 5.70
C ILE A 211 -20.22 21.96 4.42
N LYS A 212 -21.22 21.33 3.79
CA LYS A 212 -21.92 21.87 2.62
C LYS A 212 -23.37 22.10 3.00
N LEU A 213 -23.81 23.34 2.86
CA LEU A 213 -25.20 23.74 3.05
C LEU A 213 -25.72 24.31 1.75
N GLU A 214 -26.91 23.89 1.35
CA GLU A 214 -27.58 24.44 0.19
C GLU A 214 -28.22 25.78 0.53
N LEU A 215 -27.84 26.82 -0.21
CA LEU A 215 -28.44 28.15 -0.07
C LEU A 215 -29.90 28.16 -0.52
N SER A 216 -30.71 29.00 0.12
CA SER A 216 -32.11 29.19 -0.28
C SER A 216 -32.21 29.79 -1.68
N SER A 217 -33.35 29.58 -2.35
CA SER A 217 -33.62 30.18 -3.67
C SER A 217 -33.50 31.72 -3.66
N GLU A 218 -33.92 32.36 -2.57
CA GLU A 218 -33.80 33.81 -2.37
C GLU A 218 -32.35 34.26 -2.25
N GLU A 219 -31.53 33.53 -1.49
CA GLU A 219 -30.12 33.84 -1.32
C GLU A 219 -29.31 33.57 -2.59
N LYS A 220 -29.62 32.49 -3.33
CA LYS A 220 -29.07 32.23 -4.67
C LYS A 220 -29.38 33.38 -5.63
N LYS A 221 -30.61 33.90 -5.61
CA LYS A 221 -31.02 35.06 -6.42
C LYS A 221 -30.30 36.34 -5.99
N ARG A 222 -30.22 36.63 -4.69
CA ARG A 222 -29.47 37.77 -4.13
C ARG A 222 -28.01 37.75 -4.58
N LEU A 223 -27.34 36.59 -4.47
CA LEU A 223 -25.95 36.44 -4.89
C LEU A 223 -25.77 36.62 -6.41
N SER A 224 -26.70 36.11 -7.22
CA SER A 224 -26.70 36.31 -8.67
C SER A 224 -26.86 37.79 -9.06
N GLU A 225 -27.75 38.52 -8.39
CA GLU A 225 -27.95 39.96 -8.59
C GLU A 225 -26.72 40.77 -8.17
N LEU A 226 -26.05 40.37 -7.07
CA LEU A 226 -24.81 41.00 -6.58
C LEU A 226 -23.61 40.74 -7.49
N THR A 227 -23.52 39.57 -8.13
CA THR A 227 -22.40 39.21 -9.04
C THR A 227 -22.50 39.89 -10.40
N ASN A 228 -23.70 40.31 -10.81
CA ASN A 228 -23.93 41.06 -12.04
C ASN A 228 -23.69 42.57 -11.91
N ASN A 229 -23.31 43.07 -10.73
CA ASN A 229 -22.97 44.47 -10.48
C ASN A 229 -21.44 44.65 -10.25
N GLU A 230 -20.78 45.40 -11.13
CA GLU A 230 -19.32 45.55 -11.18
C GLU A 230 -18.70 46.24 -9.95
N GLU A 231 -19.41 47.20 -9.36
CA GLU A 231 -18.99 47.89 -8.13
C GLU A 231 -19.11 46.99 -6.88
N THR A 232 -20.02 46.02 -6.95
CA THR A 232 -20.25 45.02 -5.91
C THR A 232 -19.29 43.84 -6.01
N ARG A 233 -18.82 43.51 -7.23
CA ARG A 233 -17.77 42.50 -7.48
C ARG A 233 -16.47 42.82 -6.73
N LYS A 234 -16.06 44.09 -6.70
CA LYS A 234 -14.91 44.57 -5.91
C LYS A 234 -15.13 44.47 -4.40
N LYS A 235 -16.36 44.67 -3.90
CA LYS A 235 -16.72 44.49 -2.48
C LYS A 235 -16.79 43.00 -2.08
N LEU A 236 -17.20 42.12 -2.98
CA LEU A 236 -17.20 40.66 -2.79
C LEU A 236 -15.78 40.08 -2.75
N GLU A 237 -14.82 40.62 -3.52
CA GLU A 237 -13.40 40.26 -3.37
C GLU A 237 -12.86 40.64 -1.97
N ILE A 238 -13.24 41.81 -1.46
CA ILE A 238 -12.89 42.25 -0.10
C ILE A 238 -13.55 41.37 0.98
N PHE A 239 -14.78 40.88 0.74
CA PHE A 239 -15.47 39.98 1.66
C PHE A 239 -14.89 38.55 1.63
N LYS A 240 -14.45 38.05 0.46
CA LYS A 240 -13.69 36.80 0.34
C LYS A 240 -12.32 36.87 1.03
N LEU A 241 -11.68 38.04 1.04
CA LEU A 241 -10.44 38.31 1.77
C LEU A 241 -10.67 38.40 3.28
N LYS A 242 -11.83 38.87 3.72
CA LYS A 242 -12.29 38.81 5.12
C LYS A 242 -13.11 37.54 5.39
N LYS A 243 -12.56 36.37 5.05
CA LYS A 243 -13.05 35.10 5.60
C LYS A 243 -12.98 35.20 7.14
N GLN A 244 -14.08 35.58 7.77
CA GLN A 244 -14.31 35.19 9.15
C GLN A 244 -14.29 33.66 9.14
N GLU A 245 -13.50 33.07 10.03
CA GLU A 245 -13.51 31.62 10.30
C GLU A 245 -14.96 31.20 10.55
N SER A 246 -15.61 30.68 9.51
CA SER A 246 -16.94 30.11 9.62
C SER A 246 -16.76 28.70 10.14
N ILE A 247 -17.59 28.29 11.10
CA ILE A 247 -17.68 26.90 11.60
C ILE A 247 -17.81 25.88 10.45
N THR A 248 -18.19 26.34 9.25
CA THR A 248 -18.34 25.53 8.03
C THR A 248 -17.06 25.31 7.20
N ASP A 249 -15.99 26.09 7.42
CA ASP A 249 -14.96 26.27 6.39
C ASP A 249 -13.91 25.15 6.30
N ASP A 250 -13.71 24.38 7.37
CA ASP A 250 -13.11 23.02 7.45
C ASP A 250 -12.83 22.75 8.95
N PRO A 251 -13.83 22.35 9.76
CA PRO A 251 -13.70 22.29 11.22
C PRO A 251 -12.67 21.26 11.71
N ILE A 252 -12.36 20.24 10.89
CA ILE A 252 -11.39 19.20 11.23
C ILE A 252 -10.00 19.57 10.67
N ASN A 253 -9.93 20.23 9.52
CA ASN A 253 -8.70 20.69 8.86
C ASN A 253 -7.54 19.67 8.94
N ILE A 254 -7.78 18.46 8.44
CA ILE A 254 -6.78 17.36 8.48
C ILE A 254 -5.42 17.81 7.92
N LYS A 255 -5.44 18.67 6.89
CA LYS A 255 -4.22 19.15 6.24
C LYS A 255 -3.37 20.03 7.15
N SER A 256 -3.89 20.60 8.25
CA SER A 256 -3.08 21.39 9.20
C SER A 256 -2.01 20.57 9.90
N VAL A 257 -2.15 19.24 9.96
CA VAL A 257 -1.09 18.37 10.47
C VAL A 257 0.20 18.53 9.63
N PHE A 258 0.05 18.85 8.34
CA PHE A 258 1.17 19.05 7.44
C PHE A 258 1.70 20.50 7.41
N ASP A 259 1.08 21.42 8.15
CA ASP A 259 1.66 22.77 8.37
C ASP A 259 2.83 22.70 9.37
N ILE A 260 2.82 21.69 10.24
CA ILE A 260 3.83 21.46 11.29
C ILE A 260 4.91 20.49 10.80
N CYS A 261 4.51 19.48 10.03
CA CYS A 261 5.39 18.46 9.46
C CYS A 261 5.25 18.44 7.92
N PRO A 262 6.33 18.34 7.13
CA PRO A 262 6.20 18.22 5.68
C PRO A 262 5.38 16.97 5.29
N GLU A 263 4.72 17.04 4.13
CA GLU A 263 4.01 15.88 3.58
C GLU A 263 4.99 14.70 3.38
N PRO A 264 4.68 13.49 3.89
CA PRO A 264 5.60 12.35 3.81
C PRO A 264 5.95 11.96 2.36
N ILE A 265 4.97 12.06 1.46
CA ILE A 265 5.14 11.82 0.03
C ILE A 265 4.99 13.15 -0.72
N PRO A 266 6.06 13.93 -0.90
CA PRO A 266 5.95 15.24 -1.52
C PRO A 266 5.50 15.16 -3.00
N PRO A 267 4.74 16.15 -3.51
CA PRO A 267 4.20 16.15 -4.88
C PRO A 267 5.24 16.00 -6.00
N ASN A 268 6.48 16.43 -5.72
CA ASN A 268 7.58 16.30 -6.68
C ASN A 268 8.00 14.84 -6.93
N ILE A 269 7.66 13.89 -6.03
CA ILE A 269 7.90 12.46 -6.27
C ILE A 269 7.02 11.99 -7.43
N TRP A 270 5.73 12.28 -7.38
CA TRP A 270 4.79 11.97 -8.46
C TRP A 270 5.20 12.65 -9.75
N ALA A 271 5.48 13.95 -9.72
CA ALA A 271 5.83 14.69 -10.93
C ALA A 271 7.12 14.22 -11.63
N ASN A 272 8.12 13.73 -10.88
CA ASN A 272 9.44 13.38 -11.44
C ASN A 272 9.69 11.88 -11.57
N TYR A 273 9.01 11.04 -10.80
CA TYR A 273 9.29 9.61 -10.73
C TYR A 273 8.05 8.75 -11.01
N SER A 274 7.03 9.34 -11.63
CA SER A 274 5.93 8.58 -12.23
C SER A 274 5.65 9.06 -13.66
N ILE A 275 4.77 8.34 -14.35
CA ILE A 275 4.39 8.55 -15.75
C ILE A 275 2.87 8.44 -15.84
N ASP A 276 2.23 9.43 -16.46
CA ASP A 276 0.79 9.42 -16.71
C ASP A 276 0.44 8.30 -17.70
N THR A 277 -0.53 7.46 -17.35
CA THR A 277 -1.05 6.37 -18.19
C THR A 277 -2.57 6.32 -18.20
N LEU A 278 -3.14 5.47 -19.07
CA LEU A 278 -4.58 5.19 -19.10
C LEU A 278 -5.11 4.58 -17.79
N LEU A 279 -4.24 3.95 -17.00
CA LEU A 279 -4.59 3.35 -15.72
C LEU A 279 -4.20 4.25 -14.53
N GLY A 280 -3.84 5.52 -14.75
CA GLY A 280 -3.32 6.42 -13.72
C GLY A 280 -1.79 6.56 -13.79
N GLN A 281 -1.15 6.92 -12.68
CA GLN A 281 0.31 7.08 -12.60
C GLN A 281 1.00 5.73 -12.56
N TRP A 282 1.86 5.45 -13.53
CA TRP A 282 2.78 4.31 -13.50
C TRP A 282 4.10 4.72 -12.83
N MET A 283 4.65 3.85 -12.00
CA MET A 283 5.90 4.07 -11.29
C MET A 283 6.71 2.77 -11.17
N PRO A 284 8.05 2.80 -11.24
CA PRO A 284 8.87 1.61 -11.00
C PRO A 284 8.57 0.94 -9.65
N SER A 285 8.52 -0.40 -9.64
CA SER A 285 8.14 -1.18 -8.45
C SER A 285 9.03 -0.92 -7.24
N GLU A 286 10.32 -0.65 -7.46
CA GLU A 286 11.28 -0.33 -6.40
C GLU A 286 10.93 0.98 -5.70
N ILE A 287 10.50 2.00 -6.47
CA ILE A 287 10.08 3.29 -5.92
C ILE A 287 8.73 3.14 -5.20
N SER A 288 7.81 2.40 -5.81
CA SER A 288 6.51 2.06 -5.22
C SER A 288 6.64 1.40 -3.84
N LYS A 289 7.57 0.44 -3.67
CA LYS A 289 7.86 -0.19 -2.37
C LYS A 289 8.38 0.80 -1.32
N LEU A 290 9.15 1.82 -1.73
CA LEU A 290 9.62 2.86 -0.80
C LEU A 290 8.47 3.74 -0.32
N ILE A 291 7.58 4.14 -1.23
CA ILE A 291 6.37 4.91 -0.89
C ILE A 291 5.48 4.10 0.05
N GLU A 292 5.20 2.83 -0.26
CA GLU A 292 4.37 1.97 0.59
C GLU A 292 4.94 1.87 2.01
N LYS A 293 6.25 1.68 2.13
CA LYS A 293 6.91 1.65 3.44
C LYS A 293 6.75 2.97 4.19
N GLU A 294 7.00 4.10 3.53
CA GLU A 294 6.89 5.42 4.16
C GLU A 294 5.45 5.74 4.56
N VAL A 295 4.46 5.35 3.75
CA VAL A 295 3.04 5.50 4.08
C VAL A 295 2.71 4.70 5.35
N GLU A 296 3.10 3.43 5.43
CA GLU A 296 2.85 2.60 6.62
C GLU A 296 3.58 3.11 7.88
N GLU A 297 4.77 3.69 7.73
CA GLU A 297 5.47 4.33 8.85
C GLU A 297 4.78 5.62 9.28
N SER A 298 4.43 6.49 8.34
CA SER A 298 3.74 7.77 8.60
C SER A 298 2.37 7.57 9.23
N LYS A 299 1.62 6.53 8.82
CA LYS A 299 0.34 6.15 9.44
C LYS A 299 0.44 5.96 10.95
N LYS A 300 1.52 5.33 11.44
CA LYS A 300 1.69 5.03 12.87
C LYS A 300 1.77 6.29 13.72
N ILE A 301 2.21 7.40 13.13
CA ILE A 301 2.36 8.68 13.81
C ILE A 301 1.13 9.57 13.57
N LEU A 302 0.63 9.60 12.34
CA LEU A 302 -0.54 10.42 12.00
C LEU A 302 -1.81 9.90 12.65
N LYS A 303 -1.98 8.59 12.82
CA LYS A 303 -3.20 8.03 13.43
C LYS A 303 -3.45 8.57 14.85
N PRO A 304 -2.47 8.58 15.77
CA PRO A 304 -2.60 9.28 17.06
C PRO A 304 -2.90 10.78 16.94
N LEU A 305 -2.19 11.52 16.07
CA LEU A 305 -2.39 12.96 15.90
C LEU A 305 -3.80 13.29 15.39
N LEU A 306 -4.28 12.48 14.45
CA LEU A 306 -5.63 12.59 13.90
C LEU A 306 -6.69 12.19 14.92
N GLN A 307 -6.42 11.25 15.82
CA GLN A 307 -7.32 10.93 16.93
C GLN A 307 -7.45 12.09 17.93
N GLU A 308 -6.39 12.90 18.14
CA GLU A 308 -6.46 14.10 18.98
C GLU A 308 -7.31 15.21 18.34
N ILE A 309 -7.26 15.33 17.01
CA ILE A 309 -8.13 16.22 16.24
C ILE A 309 -9.57 15.69 16.25
N GLY A 310 -9.73 14.37 16.13
CA GLY A 310 -10.99 13.64 16.11
C GLY A 310 -11.53 13.25 17.49
N ASP A 311 -11.10 13.93 18.56
CA ASP A 311 -11.55 13.63 19.91
C ASP A 311 -13.07 13.76 20.02
N SER A 312 -13.70 12.77 20.64
CA SER A 312 -15.15 12.66 20.79
C SER A 312 -15.78 13.89 21.44
N GLU A 313 -15.08 14.53 22.39
CA GLU A 313 -15.56 15.75 23.04
C GLU A 313 -15.53 16.95 22.08
N LYS A 314 -14.44 17.11 21.32
CA LYS A 314 -14.32 18.16 20.28
C LYS A 314 -15.34 17.98 19.17
N ILE A 315 -15.53 16.76 18.67
CA ILE A 315 -16.55 16.45 17.65
C ILE A 315 -17.95 16.75 18.19
N ALA A 316 -18.25 16.40 19.45
CA ALA A 316 -19.54 16.71 20.07
C ALA A 316 -19.77 18.22 20.22
N GLN A 317 -18.72 18.97 20.58
CA GLN A 317 -18.78 20.43 20.64
C GLN A 317 -19.08 21.03 19.27
N TYR A 318 -18.32 20.67 18.23
CA TYR A 318 -18.56 21.14 16.86
C TYR A 318 -19.95 20.77 16.36
N THR A 319 -20.42 19.56 16.67
CA THR A 319 -21.77 19.09 16.32
C THR A 319 -22.84 20.00 16.91
N ARG A 320 -22.70 20.40 18.18
CA ARG A 320 -23.65 21.32 18.84
C ARG A 320 -23.60 22.71 18.22
N GLU A 321 -22.42 23.28 18.05
CA GLU A 321 -22.24 24.60 17.43
C GLU A 321 -22.77 24.63 15.99
N PHE A 322 -22.59 23.53 15.25
CA PHE A 322 -23.07 23.41 13.89
C PHE A 322 -24.61 23.28 13.83
N ASN A 323 -25.24 22.52 14.74
CA ASN A 323 -26.70 22.48 14.84
C ASN A 323 -27.28 23.87 15.11
N GLU A 324 -26.71 24.61 16.06
CA GLU A 324 -27.14 25.99 16.35
C GLU A 324 -26.97 26.91 15.13
N TYR A 325 -25.87 26.75 14.37
CA TYR A 325 -25.62 27.48 13.14
C TYR A 325 -26.67 27.18 12.06
N VAL A 326 -26.97 25.89 11.82
CA VAL A 326 -27.96 25.45 10.83
C VAL A 326 -29.35 25.95 11.20
N ASP A 327 -29.79 25.76 12.44
CA ASP A 327 -31.10 26.22 12.92
C ASP A 327 -31.25 27.73 12.81
N ARG A 328 -30.18 28.48 13.11
CA ARG A 328 -30.16 29.93 12.91
C ARG A 328 -30.28 30.27 11.42
N LYS A 329 -29.49 29.64 10.55
CA LYS A 329 -29.48 29.96 9.11
C LYS A 329 -30.77 29.56 8.39
N MET A 330 -31.44 28.50 8.83
CA MET A 330 -32.79 28.16 8.35
C MET A 330 -33.81 29.21 8.77
N ARG A 331 -33.79 29.65 10.03
CA ARG A 331 -34.69 30.73 10.52
C ARG A 331 -34.47 32.06 9.81
N GLU A 332 -33.23 32.35 9.42
CA GLU A 332 -32.86 33.53 8.62
C GLU A 332 -33.24 33.40 7.12
N ASN A 333 -33.81 32.27 6.70
CA ASN A 333 -34.06 31.91 5.29
C ASN A 333 -32.81 31.99 4.39
N PHE A 334 -31.62 31.85 4.99
CA PHE A 334 -30.34 31.92 4.29
C PHE A 334 -30.01 30.59 3.59
N ILE A 335 -30.41 29.49 4.20
CA ILE A 335 -30.28 28.12 3.65
C ILE A 335 -31.66 27.50 3.44
N GLU A 336 -31.76 26.61 2.44
CA GLU A 336 -33.02 25.97 2.05
C GLU A 336 -33.55 25.05 3.15
N PHE A 337 -34.88 25.01 3.35
CA PHE A 337 -35.53 24.02 4.22
C PHE A 337 -35.66 22.68 3.48
N SER A 338 -34.52 22.00 3.29
CA SER A 338 -34.44 20.69 2.62
C SER A 338 -34.06 19.59 3.60
N THR A 339 -34.39 18.34 3.26
CA THR A 339 -33.91 17.17 4.01
C THR A 339 -32.38 17.14 4.09
N ASP A 340 -31.69 17.63 3.07
CA ASP A 340 -30.23 17.64 3.06
C ASP A 340 -29.64 18.61 4.08
N ASN A 341 -30.21 19.82 4.21
CA ASN A 341 -29.78 20.77 5.23
C ASN A 341 -30.22 20.36 6.64
N LEU A 342 -31.42 19.76 6.80
CA LEU A 342 -31.93 19.26 8.09
C LEU A 342 -31.03 18.16 8.67
N PHE A 343 -30.48 17.29 7.81
CA PHE A 343 -29.57 16.23 8.23
C PHE A 343 -28.09 16.56 8.01
N ALA A 344 -27.74 17.81 7.67
CA ALA A 344 -26.37 18.18 7.32
C ALA A 344 -25.37 17.89 8.44
N THR A 345 -25.73 18.19 9.70
CA THR A 345 -24.89 17.90 10.88
C THR A 345 -24.65 16.41 11.05
N LYS A 346 -25.71 15.61 10.95
CA LYS A 346 -25.61 14.15 11.08
C LYS A 346 -24.76 13.54 9.96
N LYS A 347 -24.99 13.95 8.71
CA LYS A 347 -24.19 13.51 7.54
C LYS A 347 -22.73 13.94 7.65
N TRP A 348 -22.44 15.11 8.24
CA TRP A 348 -21.08 15.53 8.52
C TRP A 348 -20.43 14.66 9.60
N GLN A 349 -21.10 14.42 10.72
CA GLN A 349 -20.60 13.57 11.80
C GLN A 349 -20.30 12.15 11.29
N GLU A 350 -21.22 11.55 10.53
CA GLU A 350 -21.02 10.23 9.92
C GLU A 350 -19.77 10.20 9.03
N ARG A 351 -19.59 11.21 8.15
CA ARG A 351 -18.38 11.31 7.30
C ARG A 351 -17.10 11.40 8.11
N VAL A 352 -17.08 12.21 9.17
CA VAL A 352 -15.91 12.38 10.06
C VAL A 352 -15.61 11.06 10.80
N THR A 353 -16.62 10.40 11.35
CA THR A 353 -16.45 9.11 12.04
C THR A 353 -15.96 8.03 11.07
N THR A 354 -16.51 7.94 9.85
CA THR A 354 -16.03 7.01 8.82
C THR A 354 -14.57 7.28 8.46
N PHE A 355 -14.19 8.55 8.31
CA PHE A 355 -12.80 8.92 8.01
C PHE A 355 -11.81 8.40 9.05
N PHE A 356 -12.09 8.59 10.34
CA PHE A 356 -11.19 8.10 11.40
C PHE A 356 -11.20 6.58 11.58
N ALA A 357 -12.19 5.88 11.04
CA ALA A 357 -12.32 4.42 11.11
C ALA A 357 -11.70 3.68 9.90
N ASP A 358 -11.47 4.36 8.78
CA ASP A 358 -11.00 3.74 7.52
C ASP A 358 -9.50 3.99 7.29
N ASP A 359 -8.69 2.96 7.48
CA ASP A 359 -7.24 3.02 7.27
C ASP A 359 -6.85 3.28 5.79
N ASN A 360 -7.73 3.02 4.82
CA ASN A 360 -7.48 3.33 3.41
C ASN A 360 -7.62 4.82 3.12
N LEU A 361 -8.54 5.52 3.79
CA LEU A 361 -8.65 6.97 3.67
C LEU A 361 -7.42 7.68 4.21
N LEU A 362 -6.77 7.12 5.22
CA LEU A 362 -5.50 7.62 5.73
C LEU A 362 -4.36 7.47 4.71
N ASN A 363 -4.34 6.40 3.91
CA ASN A 363 -3.41 6.28 2.77
C ASN A 363 -3.55 7.48 1.83
N VAL A 364 -4.78 7.82 1.47
CA VAL A 364 -5.08 8.92 0.54
C VAL A 364 -4.64 10.26 1.13
N VAL A 365 -4.76 10.49 2.44
CA VAL A 365 -4.27 11.72 3.07
C VAL A 365 -2.74 11.86 3.01
N ILE A 366 -2.01 10.75 3.16
CA ILE A 366 -0.53 10.73 3.20
C ILE A 366 0.06 10.79 1.80
N CYS A 367 -0.56 10.08 0.87
CA CYS A 367 0.02 9.72 -0.42
C CYS A 367 -0.67 10.45 -1.58
N ASP A 368 -1.90 10.96 -1.40
CA ASP A 368 -2.85 11.43 -2.41
C ASP A 368 -3.25 10.39 -3.47
N TYR A 369 -2.58 9.24 -3.53
CA TYR A 369 -2.79 8.20 -4.53
C TYR A 369 -3.09 6.85 -3.88
N GLU A 370 -4.00 6.10 -4.50
CA GLU A 370 -4.28 4.70 -4.16
C GLU A 370 -3.59 3.76 -5.16
N LYS A 371 -2.93 2.73 -4.64
CA LYS A 371 -2.35 1.68 -5.48
C LYS A 371 -3.46 0.87 -6.13
N ILE A 372 -3.40 0.75 -7.45
CA ILE A 372 -4.29 -0.15 -8.19
C ILE A 372 -3.68 -1.55 -8.19
N ASN A 373 -4.40 -2.51 -7.63
CA ASN A 373 -4.00 -3.92 -7.63
C ASN A 373 -4.22 -4.58 -9.00
N VAL A 374 -3.56 -4.05 -10.03
CA VAL A 374 -3.50 -4.69 -11.34
C VAL A 374 -2.24 -5.54 -11.41
N SER A 375 -2.42 -6.85 -11.56
CA SER A 375 -1.30 -7.75 -11.83
C SER A 375 -1.04 -7.71 -13.34
N VAL A 376 0.10 -7.17 -13.77
CA VAL A 376 0.40 -6.97 -15.20
C VAL A 376 0.40 -8.30 -15.98
N ASN A 377 0.78 -9.41 -15.33
CA ASN A 377 0.65 -10.77 -15.88
C ASN A 377 -0.80 -11.22 -16.14
N LYS A 378 -1.79 -10.61 -15.47
CA LYS A 378 -3.23 -10.84 -15.72
C LYS A 378 -3.80 -9.89 -16.78
N ILE A 379 -3.06 -8.87 -17.19
CA ILE A 379 -3.48 -7.96 -18.26
C ILE A 379 -3.26 -8.61 -19.62
N LYS A 380 -4.17 -8.35 -20.58
CA LYS A 380 -3.97 -8.73 -21.98
C LYS A 380 -2.77 -7.99 -22.55
N PHE A 381 -1.89 -8.70 -23.26
CA PHE A 381 -0.68 -8.09 -23.83
C PHE A 381 -0.98 -6.87 -24.73
N ASP A 382 -2.11 -6.86 -25.43
CA ASP A 382 -2.53 -5.72 -26.25
C ASP A 382 -2.78 -4.44 -25.44
N LEU A 383 -3.27 -4.55 -24.19
CA LEU A 383 -3.42 -3.39 -23.30
C LEU A 383 -2.04 -2.85 -22.86
N ILE A 384 -1.06 -3.73 -22.64
CA ILE A 384 0.32 -3.31 -22.33
C ILE A 384 0.91 -2.52 -23.51
N LYS A 385 0.69 -2.99 -24.73
CA LYS A 385 1.09 -2.26 -25.95
C LYS A 385 0.41 -0.90 -26.03
N GLU A 386 -0.90 -0.85 -25.80
CA GLU A 386 -1.67 0.39 -25.85
C GLU A 386 -1.18 1.41 -24.81
N ILE A 387 -0.93 0.97 -23.58
CA ILE A 387 -0.34 1.80 -22.53
C ILE A 387 1.01 2.35 -22.98
N HIS A 388 1.91 1.49 -23.45
CA HIS A 388 3.22 1.90 -23.93
C HIS A 388 3.13 2.93 -25.07
N ASN A 389 2.31 2.66 -26.09
CA ASN A 389 2.13 3.55 -27.23
C ASN A 389 1.55 4.89 -26.79
N ARG A 390 0.58 4.88 -25.88
CA ARG A 390 -0.04 6.11 -25.38
C ARG A 390 0.94 6.95 -24.57
N ILE A 391 1.82 6.32 -23.80
CA ILE A 391 2.92 7.03 -23.12
C ILE A 391 3.85 7.65 -24.17
N GLN A 392 4.26 6.92 -25.20
CA GLN A 392 5.09 7.49 -26.26
C GLN A 392 4.42 8.67 -26.97
N ASP A 393 3.11 8.59 -27.23
CA ASP A 393 2.34 9.68 -27.82
C ASP A 393 2.23 10.89 -26.90
N PHE A 394 2.04 10.68 -25.60
CA PHE A 394 1.91 11.78 -24.64
C PHE A 394 3.25 12.47 -24.37
N TYR A 395 4.32 11.70 -24.33
CA TYR A 395 5.67 12.16 -24.03
C TYR A 395 6.54 12.39 -25.28
N TYR A 396 5.94 12.50 -26.48
CA TYR A 396 6.62 12.59 -27.78
C TYR A 396 7.66 13.71 -27.92
N SER A 397 7.59 14.74 -27.06
CA SER A 397 8.52 15.87 -27.01
C SER A 397 9.32 15.85 -25.70
N PRO A 398 10.41 15.06 -25.59
CA PRO A 398 11.14 14.86 -24.34
C PRO A 398 11.54 16.16 -23.63
N ASP A 399 11.85 17.22 -24.37
CA ASP A 399 12.29 18.51 -23.82
C ASP A 399 11.18 19.31 -23.12
N ARG A 400 9.92 18.90 -23.25
CA ARG A 400 8.78 19.48 -22.53
C ARG A 400 8.43 18.75 -21.24
N HIS A 401 9.14 17.65 -20.94
CA HIS A 401 8.86 16.81 -19.79
C HIS A 401 10.05 16.75 -18.84
N ILE A 402 9.80 16.38 -17.60
CA ILE A 402 10.82 16.21 -16.56
C ILE A 402 10.84 14.75 -16.08
N GLY A 403 11.88 14.40 -15.32
CA GLY A 403 11.92 13.11 -14.62
C GLY A 403 11.84 11.86 -15.51
N LEU A 404 11.11 10.85 -15.03
CA LEU A 404 10.94 9.57 -15.71
C LEU A 404 10.17 9.70 -17.02
N GLY A 405 9.17 10.57 -17.12
CA GLY A 405 8.45 10.81 -18.37
C GLY A 405 9.37 11.23 -19.53
N ARG A 406 10.33 12.13 -19.28
CA ARG A 406 11.38 12.49 -20.26
C ARG A 406 12.28 11.31 -20.62
N THR A 407 12.61 10.48 -19.64
CA THR A 407 13.48 9.31 -19.87
C THR A 407 12.75 8.27 -20.73
N PHE A 408 11.45 8.08 -20.48
CA PHE A 408 10.58 7.19 -21.22
C PHE A 408 10.39 7.62 -22.69
N ALA A 409 10.23 8.91 -22.93
CA ALA A 409 10.16 9.48 -24.28
C ALA A 409 11.36 9.13 -25.19
N ASN A 410 12.51 8.85 -24.58
CA ASN A 410 13.76 8.54 -25.27
C ASN A 410 13.99 7.03 -25.47
N LEU A 411 13.10 6.16 -24.99
CA LEU A 411 13.15 4.70 -25.19
C LEU A 411 12.77 4.34 -26.64
N LYS A 412 13.72 4.50 -27.56
CA LYS A 412 13.55 4.14 -28.98
C LYS A 412 14.34 2.89 -29.38
N ASN A 413 15.43 2.57 -28.68
CA ASN A 413 16.40 1.54 -29.05
C ASN A 413 16.94 0.82 -27.79
N GLU A 414 17.53 -0.37 -27.93
CA GLU A 414 18.12 -1.14 -26.81
C GLU A 414 19.16 -0.35 -25.99
N SER A 415 19.99 0.46 -26.66
CA SER A 415 20.97 1.34 -25.98
C SER A 415 20.31 2.33 -25.02
N ASN A 416 19.05 2.70 -25.27
CA ASN A 416 18.28 3.61 -24.44
C ASN A 416 17.56 2.87 -23.31
N GLN A 417 17.36 1.55 -23.43
CA GLN A 417 16.80 0.72 -22.37
C GLN A 417 17.82 0.49 -21.23
N ILE A 418 19.08 0.22 -21.56
CA ILE A 418 20.14 0.14 -20.53
C ILE A 418 20.25 1.46 -19.77
N LYS A 419 20.21 2.59 -20.49
CA LYS A 419 20.20 3.94 -19.89
C LYS A 419 18.96 4.17 -19.02
N PHE A 420 17.80 3.66 -19.43
CA PHE A 420 16.57 3.76 -18.66
C PHE A 420 16.67 2.97 -17.33
N ASN A 421 17.16 1.74 -17.36
CA ASN A 421 17.34 0.92 -16.16
C ASN A 421 18.35 1.57 -15.19
N GLN A 422 19.46 2.10 -15.71
CA GLN A 422 20.40 2.87 -14.89
C GLN A 422 19.72 4.09 -14.26
N LYS A 423 18.88 4.80 -15.04
CA LYS A 423 18.16 5.97 -14.55
C LYS A 423 17.13 5.61 -13.47
N ILE A 424 16.48 4.44 -13.55
CA ILE A 424 15.63 3.93 -12.47
C ILE A 424 16.46 3.74 -11.20
N SER A 425 17.61 3.08 -11.29
CA SER A 425 18.48 2.87 -10.12
C SER A 425 18.90 4.19 -9.47
N ASP A 426 19.27 5.19 -10.27
CA ASP A 426 19.61 6.53 -9.76
C ASP A 426 18.39 7.21 -9.12
N SER A 427 17.20 7.03 -9.70
CA SER A 427 15.94 7.58 -9.20
C SER A 427 15.54 6.97 -7.86
N VAL A 428 15.75 5.66 -7.68
CA VAL A 428 15.50 4.95 -6.41
C VAL A 428 16.31 5.59 -5.27
N GLU A 429 17.59 5.84 -5.48
CA GLU A 429 18.44 6.49 -4.47
C GLU A 429 18.05 7.94 -4.19
N GLN A 430 17.60 8.68 -5.22
CA GLN A 430 17.09 10.05 -5.03
C GLN A 430 15.79 10.05 -4.23
N VAL A 431 14.85 9.16 -4.55
CA VAL A 431 13.58 9.05 -3.81
C VAL A 431 13.82 8.66 -2.36
N LYS A 432 14.71 7.69 -2.08
CA LYS A 432 15.08 7.36 -0.68
C LYS A 432 15.51 8.59 0.11
N LYS A 433 16.38 9.44 -0.48
CA LYS A 433 16.85 10.67 0.17
C LYS A 433 15.74 11.70 0.35
N ILE A 434 14.80 11.81 -0.60
CA ILE A 434 13.65 12.71 -0.49
C ILE A 434 12.74 12.23 0.64
N LEU A 435 12.39 10.94 0.69
CA LEU A 435 11.54 10.37 1.72
C LEU A 435 12.18 10.52 3.11
N GLN A 436 13.47 10.22 3.26
CA GLN A 436 14.20 10.42 4.52
C GLN A 436 14.11 11.86 5.03
N LYS A 437 14.24 12.87 4.15
CA LYS A 437 14.14 14.29 4.55
C LYS A 437 12.73 14.71 4.96
N ASN A 438 11.70 13.99 4.53
CA ASN A 438 10.30 14.27 4.84
C ASN A 438 9.71 13.25 5.83
N ARG A 439 10.57 12.41 6.42
CA ARG A 439 10.13 11.33 7.29
C ARG A 439 9.54 11.89 8.56
N LEU A 440 8.25 11.59 8.75
CA LEU A 440 7.47 12.22 9.82
C LEU A 440 7.98 11.85 11.23
N GLY A 441 8.52 10.63 11.40
CA GLY A 441 9.00 10.14 12.70
C GLY A 441 10.18 10.91 13.27
N GLU A 442 11.20 11.15 12.44
CA GLU A 442 12.42 11.87 12.86
C GLU A 442 12.10 13.33 13.20
N LEU A 443 11.16 13.93 12.47
CA LEU A 443 10.70 15.29 12.72
C LEU A 443 9.81 15.39 13.95
N TYR A 444 8.93 14.41 14.17
CA TYR A 444 8.09 14.34 15.35
C TYR A 444 8.91 14.19 16.63
N ASP A 445 9.90 13.27 16.64
CA ASP A 445 10.79 13.08 17.79
C ASP A 445 11.61 14.34 18.11
N ALA A 446 12.12 15.02 17.07
CA ALA A 446 12.84 16.28 17.23
C ALA A 446 11.94 17.40 17.80
N LEU A 447 10.68 17.48 17.38
CA LEU A 447 9.71 18.44 17.91
C LEU A 447 9.38 18.15 19.38
N GLN A 448 9.19 16.89 19.75
CA GLN A 448 8.95 16.49 21.15
C GLN A 448 10.15 16.83 22.05
N GLN A 449 11.37 16.59 21.58
CA GLN A 449 12.60 16.93 22.31
C GLN A 449 12.79 18.45 22.47
N ASN A 450 12.48 19.24 21.44
CA ASN A 450 12.53 20.71 21.50
C ASN A 450 11.49 21.29 22.48
N ASN A 451 10.29 20.71 22.54
CA ASN A 451 9.26 21.11 23.50
C ASN A 451 9.64 20.75 24.95
N GLN A 452 10.33 19.62 25.16
CA GLN A 452 10.86 19.23 26.47
C GLN A 452 12.04 20.11 26.92
N THR A 453 12.94 20.48 26.00
CA THR A 453 14.10 21.35 26.32
C THR A 453 13.73 22.81 26.53
N ASN A 454 12.72 23.34 25.83
CA ASN A 454 12.19 24.69 26.08
C ASN A 454 11.46 24.80 27.42
N ASN A 455 10.87 23.72 27.92
CA ASN A 455 10.31 23.67 29.28
C ASN A 455 11.38 23.54 30.39
N GLN A 456 12.63 23.19 30.05
CA GLN A 456 13.76 23.13 30.99
C GLN A 456 14.62 24.40 31.01
N ARG A 457 14.41 25.36 30.11
CA ARG A 457 15.08 26.68 30.12
C ARG A 457 14.14 27.80 30.60
N LYS A 458 13.73 27.74 31.86
CA LYS A 458 13.46 28.97 32.64
C LYS A 458 14.79 29.38 33.31
N PRO A 459 15.34 30.58 33.06
CA PRO A 459 16.56 31.00 33.72
C PRO A 459 16.24 31.48 35.14
N ASP A 460 16.72 30.75 36.14
CA ASP A 460 16.96 31.27 37.49
C ASP A 460 18.15 32.23 37.44
N ILE A 461 17.91 33.54 37.34
CA ILE A 461 18.90 34.56 37.75
C ILE A 461 18.16 35.74 38.37
N TYR A 462 18.17 35.80 39.71
CA TYR A 462 18.17 37.04 40.48
C TYR A 462 19.51 37.11 41.23
N SER A 463 20.40 38.02 40.84
CA SER A 463 21.32 38.66 41.79
C SER A 463 21.66 40.07 41.31
N ASP A 464 21.43 41.02 42.21
CA ASP A 464 21.50 42.47 42.03
C ASP A 464 22.93 42.99 41.82
N LYS A 465 23.07 44.01 40.95
CA LYS A 465 23.75 45.29 41.28
C LYS A 465 23.43 46.37 40.23
N LEU A 466 22.93 47.49 40.75
CA LEU A 466 22.57 48.76 40.08
C LEU A 466 23.77 49.46 39.40
N VAL A 467 23.49 50.27 38.37
CA VAL A 467 23.65 51.76 38.35
C VAL A 467 23.46 52.35 36.93
N ASN A 468 22.46 53.26 36.86
CA ASN A 468 22.27 54.49 36.08
C ASN A 468 21.68 54.58 34.65
N ASP A 469 20.56 55.34 34.64
CA ASP A 469 20.13 56.41 33.71
C ASP A 469 19.72 56.00 32.27
N GLU A 470 18.52 56.29 31.74
CA GLU A 470 17.51 57.32 32.02
C GLU A 470 16.11 56.86 31.47
N THR A 471 15.03 57.27 32.13
CA THR A 471 13.57 57.10 31.79
C THR A 471 13.00 58.46 31.33
N PRO A 472 11.79 58.63 30.69
CA PRO A 472 10.47 58.09 31.11
C PRO A 472 9.47 57.81 29.95
N THR A 473 8.28 57.20 30.07
CA THR A 473 7.35 57.04 31.19
C THR A 473 6.39 55.87 30.91
N PRO A 474 6.03 55.06 31.92
CA PRO A 474 4.93 54.09 31.89
C PRO A 474 3.63 54.66 32.50
N LYS A 475 2.48 54.15 32.05
CA LYS A 475 1.26 54.04 32.88
C LYS A 475 0.72 52.61 32.83
N ASN A 476 1.03 51.94 33.94
CA ASN A 476 0.32 50.86 34.63
C ASN A 476 -1.20 51.18 34.72
N THR A 477 -2.17 50.26 34.84
CA THR A 477 -2.29 49.07 35.69
C THR A 477 -3.53 48.27 35.27
N GLY A 478 -3.53 46.94 35.47
CA GLY A 478 -4.78 46.17 35.36
C GLY A 478 -4.79 44.68 35.70
N ASN A 479 -4.11 44.27 36.77
CA ASN A 479 -4.31 43.04 37.56
C ASN A 479 -3.86 41.66 37.04
N ASN A 480 -2.77 41.21 37.66
CA ASN A 480 -2.38 39.83 37.92
C ASN A 480 -3.39 39.11 38.82
N HIS A 481 -3.71 37.86 38.47
CA HIS A 481 -3.82 36.76 39.42
C HIS A 481 -3.36 35.46 38.76
N LEU A 482 -2.13 35.05 39.07
CA LEU A 482 -1.74 33.64 39.13
C LEU A 482 -2.57 32.97 40.20
N GLN A 483 -3.27 31.85 39.94
CA GLN A 483 -3.53 30.81 40.95
C GLN A 483 -3.80 29.41 40.38
N LEU A 484 -3.08 28.44 40.99
CA LEU A 484 -3.34 27.00 41.18
C LEU A 484 -3.67 26.15 39.93
N ASN A 485 -2.72 26.11 39.00
CA ASN A 485 -2.46 24.90 38.23
C ASN A 485 -1.32 24.15 38.93
N ASP A 486 -1.61 22.94 39.40
CA ASP A 486 -0.76 21.77 39.18
C ASP A 486 -1.42 20.54 39.83
N ILE A 487 -2.02 19.68 38.98
CA ILE A 487 -2.09 18.25 39.24
C ILE A 487 -1.75 17.55 37.92
N PHE A 488 -0.55 16.96 37.87
CA PHE A 488 -0.19 15.93 36.92
C PHE A 488 -0.54 14.58 37.52
N ILE A 489 -1.17 13.70 36.75
CA ILE A 489 -1.11 12.26 37.00
C ILE A 489 -0.92 11.55 35.66
N ALA A 490 0.20 10.85 35.54
CA ALA A 490 0.50 9.87 34.51
C ALA A 490 0.47 8.48 35.14
N PHE A 491 -0.06 7.46 34.44
CA PHE A 491 0.30 6.07 34.70
C PHE A 491 0.30 5.23 33.43
N GLU A 492 1.36 4.41 33.33
CA GLU A 492 1.67 3.40 32.33
C GLU A 492 1.13 2.02 32.75
N ILE A 493 0.96 1.12 31.77
CA ILE A 493 0.19 -0.14 31.77
C ILE A 493 1.05 -1.33 32.24
N ILE A 494 0.46 -2.44 32.75
CA ILE A 494 0.78 -3.85 32.34
C ILE A 494 -0.31 -4.85 32.81
N ASN A 495 -0.64 -5.76 31.89
CA ASN A 495 -1.59 -6.88 31.89
C ASN A 495 -1.47 -7.92 33.01
N ASN A 496 -2.60 -8.58 33.33
CA ASN A 496 -2.73 -10.04 33.21
C ASN A 496 -4.22 -10.43 33.19
N ASN A 497 -4.56 -11.35 32.29
CA ASN A 497 -5.86 -11.97 32.04
C ASN A 497 -6.80 -12.00 33.27
N GLU A 498 -7.84 -11.15 33.29
CA GLU A 498 -9.21 -11.46 33.75
C GLU A 498 -10.12 -10.22 33.65
N GLU A 499 -11.43 -10.48 33.56
CA GLU A 499 -12.50 -9.56 33.19
C GLU A 499 -12.73 -8.44 34.24
N ILE A 500 -12.68 -7.17 33.82
CA ILE A 500 -12.98 -6.01 34.67
C ILE A 500 -14.51 -5.87 34.81
N LYS A 501 -15.03 -5.88 36.04
CA LYS A 501 -16.45 -5.57 36.31
C LYS A 501 -16.65 -4.10 36.57
N TYR A 502 -17.52 -3.47 35.77
CA TYR A 502 -18.03 -2.12 35.97
C TYR A 502 -19.50 -2.22 36.39
N GLU A 503 -19.89 -1.54 37.47
CA GLU A 503 -21.30 -1.24 37.73
C GLU A 503 -21.57 0.22 37.39
N ARG A 504 -22.56 0.43 36.53
CA ARG A 504 -23.04 1.76 36.14
C ARG A 504 -24.11 2.19 37.13
N LEU A 505 -23.79 3.17 37.96
CA LEU A 505 -24.77 3.99 38.64
C LEU A 505 -24.81 5.34 37.93
N ASP A 506 -26.01 5.78 37.53
CA ASP A 506 -26.20 6.98 36.75
C ASP A 506 -25.41 8.17 37.34
N GLY A 507 -24.42 8.63 36.58
CA GLY A 507 -23.67 9.85 36.83
C GLY A 507 -22.37 9.74 37.66
N VAL A 508 -21.95 8.57 38.14
CA VAL A 508 -20.68 8.45 38.91
C VAL A 508 -19.91 7.17 38.56
N PHE A 509 -18.63 7.31 38.21
CA PHE A 509 -17.70 6.19 38.02
C PHE A 509 -16.80 6.04 39.25
N ILE A 510 -16.77 4.84 39.84
CA ILE A 510 -15.85 4.50 40.93
C ILE A 510 -14.97 3.35 40.45
N ARG A 511 -13.65 3.55 40.51
CA ARG A 511 -12.65 2.51 40.28
C ARG A 511 -12.08 2.10 41.64
N LEU A 512 -12.15 0.82 41.97
CA LEU A 512 -11.49 0.24 43.14
C LEU A 512 -10.36 -0.64 42.63
N ASP A 513 -9.13 -0.31 42.99
CA ASP A 513 -7.97 -1.15 42.74
C ASP A 513 -7.69 -2.02 43.97
N LYS A 514 -7.41 -3.30 43.74
CA LYS A 514 -7.26 -4.30 44.81
C LYS A 514 -5.89 -4.26 45.51
N SER A 515 -5.07 -3.24 45.24
CA SER A 515 -3.66 -3.20 45.67
C SER A 515 -3.42 -2.75 47.12
N HIS A 516 -4.47 -2.58 47.93
CA HIS A 516 -4.35 -2.19 49.33
C HIS A 516 -5.21 -3.12 50.21
N GLU A 517 -4.56 -4.09 50.87
CA GLU A 517 -5.19 -5.00 51.85
C GLU A 517 -5.71 -4.28 53.12
N ASP A 518 -5.51 -2.97 53.24
CA ASP A 518 -5.89 -2.13 54.38
C ASP A 518 -7.12 -1.23 54.15
N GLY A 519 -7.78 -1.32 52.99
CA GLY A 519 -9.11 -0.72 52.78
C GLY A 519 -9.13 0.82 52.70
N THR A 520 -8.00 1.44 52.38
CA THR A 520 -7.86 2.87 52.10
C THR A 520 -8.33 3.18 50.66
N VAL A 521 -9.26 4.13 50.55
CA VAL A 521 -9.73 4.70 49.27
C VAL A 521 -9.14 6.10 49.20
N ASP A 522 -8.10 6.29 48.39
CA ASP A 522 -7.31 7.52 48.47
C ASP A 522 -7.81 8.68 47.61
N THR A 523 -8.76 8.49 46.68
CA THR A 523 -9.35 9.65 45.99
C THR A 523 -10.74 9.40 45.44
N LEU A 524 -11.65 10.34 45.71
CA LEU A 524 -12.98 10.43 45.11
C LEU A 524 -13.01 11.65 44.18
N ILE A 525 -13.21 11.45 42.88
CA ILE A 525 -13.32 12.54 41.90
C ILE A 525 -14.79 12.97 41.81
N TYR A 526 -15.05 14.27 41.97
CA TYR A 526 -16.38 14.87 41.74
C TYR A 526 -16.33 15.80 40.51
N LYS A 527 -17.35 15.73 39.65
CA LYS A 527 -17.67 16.78 38.69
C LYS A 527 -18.52 17.82 39.41
N THR A 528 -18.06 19.07 39.45
CA THR A 528 -18.78 20.17 40.11
C THR A 528 -19.92 20.66 39.23
N SER A 529 -21.10 20.07 39.38
CA SER A 529 -22.36 20.73 39.08
C SER A 529 -23.51 19.91 39.66
N GLU A 530 -23.79 19.99 40.96
CA GLU A 530 -25.11 19.59 41.52
C GLU A 530 -25.20 19.90 43.03
N SER A 531 -26.44 20.01 43.52
CA SER A 531 -26.81 20.65 44.78
C SER A 531 -26.21 19.97 46.03
N SER A 532 -26.12 20.71 47.15
CA SER A 532 -25.63 20.18 48.44
C SER A 532 -26.42 18.96 48.95
N LYS A 533 -27.66 18.79 48.47
CA LYS A 533 -28.54 17.66 48.78
C LYS A 533 -28.12 16.38 48.06
N GLU A 534 -27.75 16.45 46.79
CA GLU A 534 -27.25 15.31 46.01
C GLU A 534 -25.90 14.81 46.52
N LYS A 535 -25.02 15.74 46.92
CA LYS A 535 -23.75 15.42 47.59
C LYS A 535 -23.96 14.63 48.89
N SER A 536 -24.95 15.02 49.71
CA SER A 536 -25.25 14.33 50.97
C SER A 536 -25.83 12.93 50.76
N ILE A 537 -26.67 12.75 49.72
CA ILE A 537 -27.23 11.45 49.33
C ILE A 537 -26.13 10.51 48.81
N ALA A 538 -25.21 11.00 47.97
CA ALA A 538 -24.10 10.23 47.44
C ALA A 538 -23.16 9.76 48.57
N ILE A 539 -22.81 10.64 49.51
CA ILE A 539 -21.96 10.30 50.67
C ILE A 539 -22.63 9.24 51.56
N ASN A 540 -23.94 9.33 51.80
CA ASN A 540 -24.63 8.34 52.61
C ASN A 540 -24.76 6.97 51.92
N LYS A 541 -25.00 6.94 50.60
CA LYS A 541 -24.99 5.69 49.82
C LYS A 541 -23.62 5.04 49.80
N LEU A 542 -22.56 5.83 49.66
CA LEU A 542 -21.17 5.36 49.69
C LEU A 542 -20.80 4.77 51.07
N ARG A 543 -21.25 5.41 52.15
CA ARG A 543 -21.08 4.88 53.51
C ARG A 543 -21.83 3.56 53.73
N THR A 544 -23.07 3.43 53.22
CA THR A 544 -23.84 2.18 53.29
C THR A 544 -23.17 1.06 52.49
N PHE A 545 -22.70 1.36 51.28
CA PHE A 545 -22.01 0.39 50.42
C PHE A 545 -20.67 -0.06 51.02
N LYS A 546 -19.86 0.87 51.55
CA LYS A 546 -18.63 0.55 52.29
C LYS A 546 -18.92 -0.34 53.50
N LYS A 547 -20.04 -0.12 54.19
CA LYS A 547 -20.45 -0.92 55.36
C LYS A 547 -20.90 -2.34 54.99
N GLN A 548 -21.49 -2.52 53.80
CA GLN A 548 -21.91 -3.81 53.24
C GLN A 548 -20.77 -4.59 52.60
N TRP A 549 -19.75 -3.91 52.08
CA TRP A 549 -18.58 -4.54 51.47
C TRP A 549 -17.54 -5.00 52.51
N LEU A 550 -17.44 -4.29 53.64
CA LEU A 550 -16.54 -4.63 54.74
C LEU A 550 -17.14 -5.60 55.77
N SER A 551 -18.42 -5.96 55.63
CA SER A 551 -19.14 -6.99 56.41
C SER A 551 -19.26 -8.26 55.60
#